data_AF-A0A2P5VZZ8-F1
#
_entry.id   AF-A0A2P5VZZ8-F1
#
_cell.length_a   1.000
_cell.length_b   1.000
_cell.length_c   1.000
_cell.angle_alpha   90.00
_cell.angle_beta   90.00
_cell.angle_gamma   90.00
#
_symmetry.space_group_name_H-M   'P 1'
#
loop_
_entity.id
_entity.type
_entity.pdbx_description
1 polymer ?
#
loop_
_entity_poly.entity_id
_entity_poly.type
_entity_poly.pdbx_seq_one_letter_code
_entity_poly.pdbx_strand_id
1 'polypeptide(L)' 'MAHYVAKVVVPIDLKKKPWEQKHPLHNRWHPDIPVVAEVKDGEVFRVEMVDFSGGGITSDYSAEDVKHADQSIDLGNFI' A
#
# COMPACT_ATOMS: atom_id res chain seq x y z
N MET A 1 -12.13 30.05 -1.27
CA MET A 1 -11.39 29.19 -0.32
C MET A 1 -10.68 28.15 -1.15
N ALA A 2 -9.35 28.18 -1.20
CA ALA A 2 -8.61 27.14 -1.92
C ALA A 2 -8.88 25.81 -1.22
N HIS A 3 -9.40 24.83 -1.96
CA HIS A 3 -9.51 23.46 -1.48
C HIS A 3 -8.07 22.98 -1.20
N TYR A 4 -7.64 23.04 0.06
CA TYR A 4 -6.38 22.47 0.51
C TYR A 4 -6.53 20.95 0.46
N VAL A 5 -6.34 20.37 -0.71
CA VAL A 5 -6.19 18.93 -0.84
C VAL A 5 -4.84 18.60 -0.22
N ALA A 6 -4.86 17.85 0.89
CA ALA A 6 -3.66 17.43 1.59
C ALA A 6 -2.70 16.74 0.61
N LYS A 7 -1.40 17.05 0.72
CA LYS A 7 -0.35 16.48 -0.12
C LYS A 7 -0.33 14.96 0.06
N VAL A 8 -0.36 14.23 -1.06
CA VAL A 8 -0.16 12.77 -1.07
C VAL A 8 1.33 12.47 -0.95
N VAL A 9 1.73 11.80 0.12
CA VAL A 9 3.15 11.48 0.38
C VAL A 9 3.52 10.07 -0.06
N VAL A 10 2.55 9.15 -0.06
CA VAL A 10 2.69 7.78 -0.60
C VAL A 10 1.54 7.55 -1.58
N PRO A 11 1.76 7.73 -2.89
CA PRO A 11 0.74 7.48 -3.90
C PRO A 11 0.65 5.98 -4.23
N ILE A 12 -0.56 5.51 -4.53
CA ILE A 12 -0.82 4.10 -4.90
C ILE A 12 -1.43 4.01 -6.29
N ASP A 13 -0.93 3.07 -7.09
CA ASP A 13 -1.52 2.66 -8.35
C ASP A 13 -2.13 1.27 -8.21
N LEU A 14 -3.46 1.16 -8.14
CA LEU A 14 -4.18 -0.11 -7.98
C LEU A 14 -4.04 -1.05 -9.20
N LYS A 15 -3.46 -0.59 -10.31
CA LYS A 15 -3.15 -1.45 -11.47
C LYS A 15 -1.79 -2.13 -11.36
N LYS A 16 -0.99 -1.77 -10.35
CA LYS A 16 0.35 -2.32 -10.11
C LYS A 16 0.34 -3.21 -8.88
N LYS A 17 1.21 -4.22 -8.89
CA LYS A 17 1.40 -5.05 -7.71
C LYS A 17 2.06 -4.23 -6.59
N PRO A 18 1.88 -4.61 -5.31
CA PRO A 18 2.49 -3.91 -4.17
C PRO A 18 4.00 -3.64 -4.29
N TRP A 19 4.78 -4.54 -4.89
CA TRP A 19 6.23 -4.38 -5.10
C TRP A 19 6.61 -3.57 -6.34
N GLU A 20 5.64 -3.24 -7.21
CA GLU A 20 5.83 -2.42 -8.42
C GLU A 20 5.43 -0.95 -8.19
N GLN A 21 4.98 -0.62 -6.98
CA GLN A 21 4.63 0.73 -6.58
C GLN A 21 5.85 1.66 -6.64
N LYS A 22 5.62 2.97 -6.74
CA LYS A 22 6.70 3.97 -6.72
C LYS A 22 7.63 3.79 -5.51
N HIS A 23 7.02 3.46 -4.37
CA HIS A 23 7.70 3.01 -3.17
C HIS A 23 7.23 1.57 -2.92
N PRO A 24 8.09 0.55 -3.07
CA PRO A 24 7.72 -0.82 -2.79
C PRO A 24 7.11 -0.95 -1.39
N LEU A 25 5.94 -1.58 -1.31
CA LEU A 25 5.26 -1.80 -0.04
C LEU A 25 5.96 -2.92 0.74
N HIS A 26 5.87 -2.88 2.06
CA HIS A 26 6.40 -3.91 2.96
C HIS A 26 5.28 -4.45 3.86
N ASN A 27 5.36 -5.73 4.20
CA ASN A 27 4.41 -6.46 5.06
C ASN A 27 5.11 -7.06 6.30
N ARG A 28 6.36 -6.65 6.54
CA ARG A 28 7.16 -7.03 7.71
C ARG A 28 7.74 -5.77 8.33
N TRP A 29 7.99 -5.85 9.63
CA TRP A 29 8.65 -4.80 10.38
C TRP A 29 10.13 -5.15 10.52
N HIS A 30 11.00 -4.28 10.03
CA HIS A 30 12.45 -4.40 10.19
C HIS A 30 13.06 -3.00 10.31
N PRO A 31 14.04 -2.78 11.21
CA PRO A 31 14.64 -1.46 11.41
C PRO A 31 15.33 -0.92 10.14
N ASP A 32 15.76 -1.79 9.24
CA ASP A 32 16.47 -1.41 8.02
C ASP A 32 15.55 -1.01 6.87
N ILE A 33 14.22 -1.03 7.06
CA ILE A 33 13.27 -0.57 6.04
C ILE A 33 13.44 0.94 5.86
N PRO A 34 13.72 1.43 4.63
CA PRO A 34 13.99 2.83 4.40
C PRO A 34 12.75 3.71 4.57
N VAL A 35 12.97 4.96 4.99
CA VAL A 35 11.92 5.99 5.04
C VAL A 35 11.47 6.33 3.62
N VAL A 36 10.15 6.40 3.40
CA VAL A 36 9.55 6.69 2.09
C VAL A 36 9.06 8.14 1.93
N ALA A 37 8.88 8.87 3.03
CA ALA A 37 8.48 10.26 3.03
C ALA A 37 8.84 10.98 4.34
N GLU A 38 9.04 12.29 4.25
CA GLU A 38 9.23 13.20 5.38
C GLU A 38 8.14 14.28 5.36
N VAL A 39 7.70 14.69 6.54
CA VAL A 39 6.68 15.71 6.78
C VAL A 39 7.10 16.59 7.95
N LYS A 40 6.55 17.80 8.04
CA LYS A 40 6.82 18.70 9.17
C LYS A 40 5.84 18.49 10.31
N ASP A 41 6.26 18.82 11.52
CA ASP A 41 5.36 18.87 12.67
C ASP A 41 4.17 19.79 12.39
N GLY A 42 2.96 19.27 12.59
CA GLY A 42 1.70 19.97 12.30
C GLY A 42 1.25 19.95 10.83
N GLU A 43 1.99 19.31 9.92
CA GLU A 43 1.58 19.16 8.52
C GLU A 43 0.45 18.12 8.37
N VAL A 44 -0.62 18.48 7.67
CA VAL A 44 -1.68 17.55 7.27
C VAL A 44 -1.36 16.98 5.89
N PHE A 45 -1.22 15.67 5.81
CA PHE A 45 -0.88 14.94 4.59
C PHE A 45 -1.80 13.73 4.40
N ARG A 46 -1.73 13.13 3.22
CA ARG A 46 -2.49 11.92 2.86
C ARG A 46 -1.55 10.78 2.48
N VAL A 47 -1.85 9.60 3.01
CA VAL A 47 -1.22 8.33 2.64
C VAL A 47 -2.28 7.51 1.90
N GLU A 48 -1.98 7.09 0.69
CA GLU A 48 -2.83 6.14 -0.03
C GLU A 48 -2.38 4.72 0.30
N MET A 49 -3.33 3.79 0.30
CA MET A 49 -3.11 2.43 0.74
C MET A 49 -3.75 1.47 -0.25
N VAL A 50 -3.12 0.31 -0.43
CA VAL A 50 -3.79 -0.87 -0.99
C VAL A 50 -4.52 -1.55 0.16
N ASP A 51 -5.59 -2.29 -0.14
CA ASP A 51 -6.21 -3.15 0.85
C ASP A 51 -5.22 -4.23 1.32
N PHE A 52 -5.52 -4.85 2.47
CA PHE A 52 -4.57 -5.77 3.10
C PHE A 52 -4.18 -6.95 2.19
N SER A 53 -5.07 -7.38 1.27
CA SER A 53 -4.82 -8.51 0.36
C SER A 53 -3.91 -8.16 -0.81
N GLY A 54 -3.54 -6.88 -0.97
CA GLY A 54 -2.77 -6.43 -2.12
C GLY A 54 -3.54 -6.46 -3.44
N GLY A 55 -4.88 -6.41 -3.40
CA GLY A 55 -5.76 -6.59 -4.56
C GLY A 55 -6.10 -8.05 -4.88
N GLY A 56 -5.93 -8.98 -3.94
CA GLY A 56 -6.24 -10.40 -4.11
C GLY A 56 -7.74 -10.72 -4.03
N ILE A 57 -8.54 -9.87 -3.40
CA ILE A 57 -10.01 -10.02 -3.32
C ILE A 57 -10.68 -9.19 -4.42
N THR A 58 -11.57 -9.83 -5.18
CA THR A 58 -12.20 -9.30 -6.40
C THR A 58 -13.70 -9.14 -6.23
N SER A 59 -14.36 -8.50 -7.19
CA SER A 59 -15.80 -8.27 -7.19
C SER A 59 -16.56 -9.28 -8.07
N ASP A 60 -16.14 -10.54 -8.08
CA ASP A 60 -16.66 -11.58 -8.99
C ASP A 60 -17.90 -12.35 -8.45
N TYR A 61 -18.50 -11.89 -7.34
CA TYR A 61 -19.63 -12.53 -6.66
C TYR A 61 -19.40 -14.01 -6.31
N SER A 62 -18.14 -14.41 -6.16
CA SER A 62 -17.71 -15.70 -5.67
C SER A 62 -17.02 -15.56 -4.31
N ALA A 63 -16.74 -16.68 -3.66
CA ALA A 63 -15.87 -16.74 -2.48
C ALA A 63 -14.56 -17.48 -2.78
N GLU A 64 -14.29 -17.79 -4.06
CA GLU A 64 -13.13 -18.59 -4.45
C GLU A 64 -11.81 -17.85 -4.24
N ASP A 65 -11.79 -16.53 -4.37
CA ASP A 65 -10.62 -15.70 -4.07
C ASP A 65 -10.29 -15.67 -2.57
N VAL A 66 -11.30 -15.55 -1.70
CA VAL A 66 -11.14 -15.65 -0.24
C VAL A 66 -10.66 -17.05 0.16
N LYS A 67 -11.23 -18.11 -0.43
CA LYS A 67 -10.89 -19.50 -0.11
C LYS A 67 -9.45 -19.87 -0.48
N HIS A 68 -8.94 -19.29 -1.56
CA HIS A 68 -7.58 -19.55 -2.06
C HIS A 68 -6.60 -18.42 -1.77
N ALA A 69 -6.96 -17.47 -0.92
CA ALA A 69 -6.11 -16.35 -0.56
C ALA A 69 -4.84 -16.84 0.15
N ASP A 70 -3.68 -16.37 -0.33
CA ASP A 70 -2.42 -16.50 0.40
C ASP A 70 -2.35 -15.44 1.50
N GLN A 71 -2.47 -15.88 2.76
CA GLN A 71 -2.46 -15.01 3.93
C GLN A 71 -1.05 -14.54 4.33
N SER A 72 0.00 -15.17 3.79
CA SER A 72 1.37 -14.71 4.02
C SER A 72 1.70 -13.46 3.22
N ILE A 73 0.93 -13.24 2.13
CA ILE A 73 1.06 -12.20 1.09
C ILE A 73 2.54 -11.96 0.80
N ASP A 74 3.14 -12.81 -0.03
CA ASP A 74 4.51 -12.60 -0.44
C ASP A 74 4.63 -11.31 -1.27
N LEU A 75 5.28 -10.29 -0.71
CA LEU A 75 5.57 -9.03 -1.40
C LEU A 75 6.83 -9.13 -2.28
N GLY A 76 7.32 -10.35 -2.51
CA GLY A 76 8.65 -10.60 -3.03
C GLY A 76 9.68 -10.48 -1.92
N ASN A 77 10.62 -11.43 -1.90
CA ASN A 77 11.78 -11.45 -1.00
C ASN A 77 12.67 -10.20 -1.18
N PHE A 78 12.30 -9.08 -0.57
CA PHE A 78 13.07 -7.83 -0.56
C PHE A 78 13.54 -7.44 0.86
N ILE A 79 13.89 -8.46 1.64
CA ILE A 79 14.86 -8.34 2.74
C ILE A 79 16.14 -9.06 2.35
#